data_AF-A0A7X8MCI7-F1
#
_entry.id   AF-A0A7X8MCI7-F1
#
_cell.length_a   1.000
_cell.length_b   1.000
_cell.length_c   1.000
_cell.angle_alpha   90.00
_cell.angle_beta   90.00
_cell.angle_gamma   90.00
#
_symmetry.space_group_name_H-M   'P 1'
#
loop_
_entity.id
_entity.type
_entity.pdbx_description
1 polymer ?
#
loop_
_entity_poly.entity_id
_entity_poly.type
_entity_poly.pdbx_seq_one_letter_code
_entity_poly.pdbx_strand_id
1 'polypeptide(L)'
;KSGRELLAAQAGCGVVLNDWDDTWGHRIVSYDQEIGRFGKADVRLVEPGPERGRIIIGSQFGASTLTQEFSLSGYSSELACRVTLDWKEKARVFQLSFPTALKDGKLTYSIPYGFIQRPMNGEEEPGGNWLDLSGKDGKGEFGLALINNFACGYQVKQGDMRITVLHSTAWSHHNPEVVYPTDHVRWMEQGLHEFTYLLMPHDGDWRSARVSQRAIGYLQSPQILLTTQHEGNWPPMQSLISFPAKSAAITSIKMAEDEKALVFRCVELHGAPCSIPLSFAASPAGYTVDLQPAEIKTVRVPLTPGDPIRTVNLLEQ
;
A
#
# COMPACT_ATOMS: atom_id res chain seq x y z
N LYS A 1 5.93 10.60 17.60
CA LYS A 1 5.64 11.86 18.35
C LYS A 1 5.37 11.60 19.84
N SER A 2 4.74 10.49 20.20
CA SER A 2 4.46 10.07 21.60
C SER A 2 5.65 9.43 22.35
N GLY A 3 6.81 9.29 21.72
CA GLY A 3 8.00 8.64 22.32
C GLY A 3 7.84 7.14 22.57
N ARG A 4 6.87 6.49 21.91
CA ARG A 4 6.65 5.04 21.97
C ARG A 4 7.64 4.32 21.07
N GLU A 5 8.19 3.22 21.57
CA GLU A 5 8.82 2.20 20.74
C GLU A 5 7.73 1.36 20.07
N LEU A 6 7.79 1.26 18.74
CA LEU A 6 6.79 0.53 17.95
C LEU A 6 7.31 -0.82 17.49
N LEU A 7 8.62 -1.01 17.47
CA LEU A 7 9.27 -2.23 17.02
C LEU A 7 9.72 -3.05 18.23
N ALA A 8 9.46 -4.35 18.21
CA ALA A 8 9.89 -5.26 19.27
C ALA A 8 11.28 -5.86 19.01
N ALA A 9 11.79 -5.76 17.78
CA ALA A 9 13.06 -6.29 17.34
C ALA A 9 13.56 -5.55 16.09
N GLN A 10 14.67 -6.02 15.50
CA GLN A 10 15.13 -5.54 14.19
C GLN A 10 14.03 -5.69 13.14
N ALA A 11 13.79 -4.64 12.37
CA ALA A 11 12.71 -4.54 11.40
C ALA A 11 13.22 -4.14 10.02
N GLY A 12 12.41 -4.39 8.99
CA GLY A 12 12.82 -4.24 7.60
C GLY A 12 13.80 -5.32 7.15
N CYS A 13 13.96 -6.39 7.93
CA CYS A 13 14.85 -7.50 7.59
C CYS A 13 14.20 -8.41 6.55
N GLY A 14 14.98 -8.80 5.54
CA GLY A 14 14.60 -9.85 4.60
C GLY A 14 14.61 -11.23 5.25
N VAL A 15 13.48 -11.93 5.23
CA VAL A 15 13.29 -13.28 5.74
C VAL A 15 13.16 -14.23 4.56
N VAL A 16 13.89 -15.34 4.61
CA VAL A 16 13.89 -16.37 3.56
C VAL A 16 13.24 -17.64 4.12
N LEU A 17 12.20 -18.09 3.42
CA LEU A 17 11.37 -19.22 3.79
C LEU A 17 11.53 -20.33 2.76
N ASN A 18 11.41 -21.58 3.20
CA ASN A 18 11.40 -22.74 2.33
C ASN A 18 10.12 -22.77 1.48
N ASP A 19 10.23 -23.07 0.19
CA ASP A 19 9.09 -23.12 -0.73
C ASP A 19 9.31 -24.12 -1.87
N TRP A 20 9.02 -25.37 -1.59
CA TRP A 20 9.04 -26.45 -2.59
C TRP A 20 7.64 -26.78 -3.12
N ASP A 21 6.65 -25.93 -2.85
CA ASP A 21 5.29 -26.17 -3.29
C ASP A 21 5.13 -25.86 -4.80
N ASP A 22 3.91 -26.02 -5.28
CA ASP A 22 3.53 -25.70 -6.65
C ASP A 22 3.44 -24.20 -6.89
N THR A 23 3.47 -23.84 -8.18
CA THR A 23 3.44 -22.44 -8.63
C THR A 23 2.18 -21.67 -8.15
N TRP A 24 1.16 -22.38 -7.69
CA TRP A 24 -0.14 -21.81 -7.35
C TRP A 24 -0.37 -21.73 -5.83
N GLY A 25 0.48 -22.39 -5.03
CA GLY A 25 0.35 -22.42 -3.58
C GLY A 25 -0.96 -23.03 -3.08
N HIS A 26 -1.60 -23.94 -3.85
CA HIS A 26 -2.99 -24.40 -3.60
C HIS A 26 -3.26 -24.94 -2.18
N ARG A 27 -2.22 -25.36 -1.46
CA ARG A 27 -2.32 -25.97 -0.12
C ARG A 27 -1.50 -25.22 0.93
N ILE A 28 -0.90 -24.10 0.57
CA ILE A 28 -0.14 -23.28 1.49
C ILE A 28 -1.06 -22.19 2.04
N VAL A 29 -1.29 -22.27 3.35
CA VAL A 29 -2.01 -21.24 4.11
C VAL A 29 -1.05 -20.29 4.83
N SER A 30 0.22 -20.68 5.00
CA SER A 30 1.24 -19.95 5.75
C SER A 30 2.63 -20.41 5.31
N TYR A 31 3.56 -19.47 5.22
CA TYR A 31 4.99 -19.73 5.05
C TYR A 31 5.68 -19.53 6.41
N ASP A 32 5.88 -20.63 7.15
CA ASP A 32 6.43 -20.63 8.51
C ASP A 32 7.81 -21.30 8.65
N GLN A 33 8.28 -21.94 7.57
CA GLN A 33 9.58 -22.62 7.53
C GLN A 33 10.72 -21.65 7.23
N GLU A 34 11.06 -20.81 8.21
CA GLU A 34 12.19 -19.88 8.11
C GLU A 34 13.51 -20.65 8.03
N ILE A 35 14.27 -20.41 6.96
CA ILE A 35 15.60 -21.02 6.75
C ILE A 35 16.73 -20.04 7.01
N GLY A 36 16.43 -18.74 7.05
CA GLY A 36 17.36 -17.70 7.45
C GLY A 36 16.90 -16.30 7.08
N ARG A 37 17.80 -15.33 7.29
CA ARG A 37 17.55 -13.91 7.10
C ARG A 37 18.73 -13.23 6.40
N PHE A 38 18.44 -12.16 5.68
CA PHE A 38 19.47 -11.26 5.17
C PHE A 38 20.25 -10.66 6.34
N GLY A 39 21.57 -10.69 6.23
CA GLY A 39 22.49 -10.22 7.27
C GLY A 39 23.71 -9.51 6.70
N LYS A 40 24.74 -9.33 7.54
CA LYS A 40 25.99 -8.61 7.20
C LYS A 40 25.70 -7.19 6.69
N ALA A 41 24.82 -6.47 7.41
CA ALA A 41 24.36 -5.16 7.01
C ALA A 41 25.52 -4.15 6.97
N ASP A 42 25.69 -3.48 5.84
CA ASP A 42 26.52 -2.29 5.67
C ASP A 42 25.60 -1.07 5.60
N VAL A 43 25.83 -0.07 6.44
CA VAL A 43 24.98 1.12 6.56
C VAL A 43 25.77 2.36 6.18
N ARG A 44 25.22 3.14 5.25
CA ARG A 44 25.82 4.40 4.78
C ARG A 44 24.83 5.54 4.87
N LEU A 45 25.24 6.64 5.49
CA LEU A 45 24.54 7.93 5.40
C LEU A 45 24.88 8.58 4.06
N VAL A 46 23.88 8.82 3.22
CA VAL A 46 24.08 9.36 1.86
C VAL A 46 23.52 10.76 1.69
N GLU A 47 22.58 11.17 2.55
CA GLU A 47 22.01 12.52 2.53
C GLU A 47 21.82 13.00 3.99
N PRO A 48 22.69 13.89 4.50
CA PRO A 48 22.56 14.48 5.83
C PRO A 48 21.87 15.86 5.79
N GLY A 49 20.93 16.07 4.88
CA GLY A 49 20.29 17.38 4.65
C GLY A 49 19.22 17.74 5.70
N PRO A 50 18.95 19.03 5.92
CA PRO A 50 17.92 19.47 6.88
C PRO A 50 16.49 19.14 6.41
N GLU A 51 16.27 19.09 5.10
CA GLU A 51 14.95 18.78 4.52
C GLU A 51 14.68 17.28 4.42
N ARG A 52 15.75 16.48 4.29
CA ARG A 52 15.66 15.03 4.16
C ARG A 52 16.96 14.36 4.61
N GLY A 53 16.81 13.38 5.48
CA GLY A 53 17.84 12.40 5.82
C GLY A 53 17.67 11.12 5.01
N ARG A 54 18.77 10.55 4.50
CA ARG A 54 18.74 9.27 3.79
C ARG A 54 19.92 8.37 4.18
N ILE A 55 19.61 7.12 4.47
CA ILE A 55 20.59 6.05 4.64
C ILE A 55 20.36 4.95 3.61
N ILE A 56 21.43 4.26 3.24
CA ILE A 56 21.39 3.05 2.42
C ILE A 56 21.91 1.90 3.28
N ILE A 57 21.15 0.81 3.30
CA ILE A 57 21.52 -0.44 3.97
C ILE A 57 21.65 -1.52 2.91
N GLY A 58 22.85 -2.11 2.79
CA GLY A 58 23.10 -3.29 1.96
C GLY A 58 23.20 -4.53 2.83
N SER A 59 22.54 -5.62 2.46
CA SER A 59 22.58 -6.90 3.17
C SER A 59 22.53 -8.09 2.20
N GLN A 60 22.86 -9.29 2.67
CA GLN A 60 22.99 -10.47 1.82
C GLN A 60 22.46 -11.74 2.48
N PHE A 61 21.96 -12.65 1.66
CA PHE A 61 21.66 -14.04 2.02
C PHE A 61 22.03 -14.93 0.83
N GLY A 62 22.86 -15.96 1.05
CA GLY A 62 23.29 -16.84 -0.04
C GLY A 62 23.98 -16.07 -1.17
N ALA A 63 23.42 -16.17 -2.38
CA ALA A 63 23.88 -15.45 -3.56
C ALA A 63 23.07 -14.17 -3.85
N SER A 64 22.08 -13.88 -3.01
CA SER A 64 21.14 -12.78 -3.16
C SER A 64 21.56 -11.55 -2.35
N THR A 65 21.22 -10.36 -2.86
CA THR A 65 21.55 -9.09 -2.21
C THR A 65 20.31 -8.21 -2.08
N LEU A 66 20.19 -7.51 -0.97
CA LEU A 66 19.09 -6.60 -0.65
C LEU A 66 19.68 -5.23 -0.32
N THR A 67 19.28 -4.22 -1.08
CA THR A 67 19.62 -2.82 -0.82
C THR A 67 18.35 -2.07 -0.46
N GLN A 68 18.34 -1.40 0.70
CA GLN A 68 17.23 -0.61 1.20
C GLN A 68 17.69 0.83 1.42
N GLU A 69 17.11 1.75 0.67
CA GLU A 69 17.32 3.19 0.80
C GLU A 69 16.18 3.77 1.65
N PHE A 70 16.48 4.08 2.90
CA PHE A 70 15.53 4.69 3.83
C PHE A 70 15.64 6.21 3.79
N SER A 71 14.50 6.90 3.65
CA SER A 71 14.41 8.36 3.63
C SER A 71 13.40 8.87 4.65
N LEU A 72 13.77 9.92 5.37
CA LEU A 72 12.90 10.65 6.29
C LEU A 72 12.97 12.15 5.98
N SER A 73 11.83 12.75 5.66
CA SER A 73 11.72 14.18 5.37
C SER A 73 11.44 14.98 6.65
N GLY A 74 11.98 16.21 6.75
CA GLY A 74 11.98 17.01 7.99
C GLY A 74 10.60 17.28 8.64
N TYR A 75 9.52 17.21 7.86
CA TYR A 75 8.14 17.43 8.34
C TYR A 75 7.25 16.18 8.26
N SER A 76 7.82 15.01 8.00
CA SER A 76 7.09 13.74 7.92
C SER A 76 7.51 12.80 9.05
N SER A 77 6.54 12.06 9.60
CA SER A 77 6.82 10.92 10.48
C SER A 77 6.91 9.60 9.72
N GLU A 78 6.74 9.63 8.40
CA GLU A 78 6.74 8.46 7.53
C GLU A 78 8.16 8.13 7.11
N LEU A 79 8.53 6.86 7.28
CA LEU A 79 9.79 6.33 6.80
C LEU A 79 9.56 5.69 5.43
N ALA A 80 10.07 6.34 4.38
CA ALA A 80 10.00 5.82 3.03
C ALA A 80 11.18 4.88 2.76
N CYS A 81 10.94 3.76 2.09
CA CYS A 81 11.99 2.84 1.68
C CYS A 81 11.88 2.53 0.18
N ARG A 82 12.98 2.71 -0.54
CA ARG A 82 13.17 2.11 -1.86
C ARG A 82 14.02 0.86 -1.71
N VAL A 83 13.59 -0.20 -2.36
CA VAL A 83 14.24 -1.52 -2.26
C VAL A 83 14.70 -1.96 -3.64
N THR A 84 15.93 -2.45 -3.68
CA THR A 84 16.48 -3.19 -4.81
C THR A 84 16.90 -4.57 -4.30
N LEU A 85 16.27 -5.61 -4.83
CA LEU A 85 16.54 -7.01 -4.49
C LEU A 85 17.09 -7.72 -5.73
N ASP A 86 18.32 -8.21 -5.66
CA ASP A 86 18.86 -9.15 -6.65
C ASP A 86 18.71 -10.56 -6.09
N TRP A 87 17.69 -11.27 -6.59
CA TRP A 87 17.26 -12.57 -6.10
C TRP A 87 17.83 -13.73 -6.93
N LYS A 88 18.50 -14.66 -6.25
CA LYS A 88 19.14 -15.83 -6.86
C LYS A 88 18.85 -17.14 -6.13
N GLU A 89 18.03 -17.10 -5.07
CA GLU A 89 17.65 -18.30 -4.34
C GLU A 89 16.53 -19.05 -5.06
N LYS A 90 16.51 -20.39 -4.93
CA LYS A 90 15.60 -21.28 -5.65
C LYS A 90 14.72 -22.04 -4.68
N ALA A 91 13.44 -22.26 -5.02
CA ALA A 91 12.47 -22.91 -4.16
C ALA A 91 12.30 -22.19 -2.81
N ARG A 92 12.18 -20.86 -2.84
CA ARG A 92 12.13 -19.99 -1.65
C ARG A 92 11.08 -18.90 -1.79
N VAL A 93 10.51 -18.50 -0.66
CA VAL A 93 9.76 -17.24 -0.53
C VAL A 93 10.63 -16.19 0.15
N PHE A 94 10.54 -14.95 -0.32
CA PHE A 94 11.13 -13.79 0.33
C PHE A 94 10.05 -12.90 0.93
N GLN A 95 10.17 -12.61 2.23
CA GLN A 95 9.32 -11.67 2.95
C GLN A 95 10.15 -10.54 3.57
N LEU A 96 9.59 -9.35 3.69
CA LEU A 96 10.12 -8.33 4.60
C LEU A 96 9.36 -8.39 5.92
N SER A 97 10.08 -8.40 7.05
CA SER A 97 9.51 -8.53 8.40
C SER A 97 9.65 -7.25 9.22
N PHE A 98 8.56 -6.88 9.89
CA PHE A 98 8.45 -5.73 10.79
C PHE A 98 7.85 -6.17 12.13
N PRO A 99 8.68 -6.70 13.06
CA PRO A 99 8.22 -7.12 14.38
C PRO A 99 7.77 -5.92 15.21
N THR A 100 6.47 -5.78 15.46
CA THR A 100 5.93 -4.67 16.26
C THR A 100 5.81 -5.02 17.74
N ALA A 101 5.71 -4.00 18.59
CA ALA A 101 5.36 -4.14 20.00
C ALA A 101 3.86 -4.52 20.22
N LEU A 102 3.04 -4.56 19.17
CA LEU A 102 1.59 -4.65 19.22
C LEU A 102 1.08 -6.10 19.10
N LYS A 103 1.28 -6.91 20.13
CA LYS A 103 0.91 -8.34 20.11
C LYS A 103 -0.60 -8.61 20.19
N ASP A 104 -1.35 -7.70 20.82
CA ASP A 104 -2.81 -7.80 21.02
C ASP A 104 -3.57 -6.68 20.26
N GLY A 105 -2.98 -6.20 19.16
CA GLY A 105 -3.54 -5.14 18.33
C GLY A 105 -4.70 -5.60 17.43
N LYS A 106 -5.36 -4.64 16.80
CA LYS A 106 -6.33 -4.82 15.72
C LYS A 106 -5.62 -4.67 14.39
N LEU A 107 -5.57 -5.78 13.65
CA LEU A 107 -5.01 -5.84 12.32
C LEU A 107 -6.10 -5.53 11.28
N THR A 108 -5.88 -4.50 10.47
CA THR A 108 -6.81 -4.07 9.41
C THR A 108 -6.08 -4.03 8.07
N TYR A 109 -6.69 -4.62 7.05
CA TYR A 109 -6.19 -4.65 5.69
C TYR A 109 -7.04 -3.74 4.82
N SER A 110 -6.42 -3.14 3.80
CA SER A 110 -7.16 -2.67 2.64
C SER A 110 -7.69 -3.83 1.81
N ILE A 111 -8.86 -3.62 1.21
CA ILE A 111 -9.43 -4.42 0.13
C ILE A 111 -9.92 -3.45 -0.95
N PRO A 112 -10.29 -3.92 -2.16
CA PRO A 112 -10.90 -3.05 -3.15
C PRO A 112 -12.06 -2.25 -2.56
N TYR A 113 -11.94 -0.92 -2.60
CA TYR A 113 -12.94 0.03 -2.10
C TYR A 113 -13.32 -0.09 -0.62
N GLY A 114 -12.47 -0.70 0.21
CA GLY A 114 -12.80 -0.85 1.62
C GLY A 114 -11.66 -1.37 2.46
N PHE A 115 -12.03 -1.94 3.59
CA PHE A 115 -11.12 -2.49 4.57
C PHE A 115 -11.74 -3.72 5.25
N ILE A 116 -10.90 -4.59 5.78
CA ILE A 116 -11.32 -5.78 6.52
C ILE A 116 -10.40 -6.01 7.72
N GLN A 117 -10.97 -6.45 8.84
CA GLN A 117 -10.18 -6.87 10.00
C GLN A 117 -9.92 -8.37 9.92
N ARG A 118 -8.68 -8.77 10.20
CA ARG A 118 -8.24 -10.17 10.16
C ARG A 118 -7.51 -10.56 11.44
N PRO A 119 -7.51 -11.84 11.82
CA PRO A 119 -6.71 -12.32 12.94
C PRO A 119 -5.21 -12.29 12.64
N MET A 120 -4.38 -12.27 13.69
CA MET A 120 -2.92 -12.44 13.59
C MET A 120 -2.51 -13.90 13.76
N ASN A 121 -3.17 -14.80 13.02
CA ASN A 121 -2.94 -16.26 13.11
C ASN A 121 -1.67 -16.71 12.38
N GLY A 122 -1.05 -15.83 11.60
CA GLY A 122 0.13 -16.12 10.79
C GLY A 122 -0.18 -16.80 9.45
N GLU A 123 -1.44 -16.84 9.03
CA GLU A 123 -1.79 -17.19 7.66
C GLU A 123 -1.39 -16.05 6.71
N GLU A 124 -1.04 -16.41 5.48
CA GLU A 124 -0.86 -15.44 4.41
C GLU A 124 -2.23 -15.05 3.84
N GLU A 125 -2.50 -13.76 3.82
CA GLU A 125 -3.80 -13.21 3.49
C GLU A 125 -3.67 -12.15 2.39
N PRO A 126 -4.59 -12.14 1.39
CA PRO A 126 -4.61 -11.11 0.38
C PRO A 126 -5.06 -9.77 1.00
N GLY A 127 -4.37 -8.72 0.61
CA GLY A 127 -4.72 -7.33 0.91
C GLY A 127 -4.42 -6.41 -0.27
N GLY A 128 -4.94 -5.19 -0.19
CA GLY A 128 -4.59 -4.10 -1.10
C GLY A 128 -3.22 -3.50 -0.75
N ASN A 129 -3.08 -2.20 -0.98
CA ASN A 129 -1.81 -1.50 -0.87
C ASN A 129 -1.39 -1.11 0.55
N TRP A 130 -2.19 -1.41 1.57
CA TRP A 130 -1.82 -1.16 2.96
C TRP A 130 -2.40 -2.17 3.93
N LEU A 131 -1.67 -2.38 5.03
CA LEU A 131 -2.18 -2.96 6.26
C LEU A 131 -1.82 -2.05 7.44
N ASP A 132 -2.60 -2.16 8.51
CA ASP A 132 -2.42 -1.40 9.73
C ASP A 132 -2.55 -2.31 10.95
N LEU A 133 -1.64 -2.13 11.90
CA LEU A 133 -1.74 -2.74 13.22
C LEU A 133 -1.87 -1.63 14.27
N SER A 134 -3.08 -1.46 14.79
CA SER A 134 -3.42 -0.47 15.81
C SER A 134 -3.63 -1.15 17.18
N GLY A 135 -3.06 -0.60 18.24
CA GLY A 135 -3.28 -1.02 19.62
C GLY A 135 -3.47 0.15 20.57
N LYS A 136 -3.37 -0.13 21.87
CA LYS A 136 -3.50 0.88 22.92
C LYS A 136 -2.65 0.55 24.13
N ASP A 137 -2.18 1.59 24.81
CA ASP A 137 -1.49 1.52 26.09
C ASP A 137 -2.07 2.57 27.07
N GLY A 138 -1.40 2.77 28.21
CA GLY A 138 -1.80 3.78 29.20
C GLY A 138 -1.72 5.24 28.71
N LYS A 139 -1.14 5.50 27.53
CA LYS A 139 -1.04 6.82 26.90
C LYS A 139 -2.05 7.01 25.75
N GLY A 140 -2.87 6.00 25.45
CA GLY A 140 -3.90 6.04 24.39
C GLY A 140 -3.63 5.08 23.22
N GLU A 141 -4.38 5.26 22.13
CA GLU A 141 -4.25 4.46 20.91
C GLU A 141 -3.04 4.87 20.06
N PHE A 142 -2.43 3.90 19.40
CA PHE A 142 -1.30 4.08 18.49
C PHE A 142 -1.16 2.88 17.57
N GLY A 143 -0.42 3.04 16.48
CA GLY A 143 -0.20 1.95 15.55
C GLY A 143 0.93 2.18 14.57
N LEU A 144 1.11 1.17 13.72
CA LEU A 144 2.01 1.20 12.58
C LEU A 144 1.26 0.72 11.34
N ALA A 145 1.19 1.60 10.33
CA ALA A 145 0.73 1.24 9.01
C ALA A 145 1.92 0.93 8.09
N LEU A 146 1.75 -0.09 7.25
CA LEU A 146 2.65 -0.42 6.14
C LEU A 146 1.90 -0.19 4.84
N ILE A 147 2.43 0.66 3.97
CA ILE A 147 1.86 1.01 2.67
C ILE A 147 2.86 0.60 1.58
N ASN A 148 2.41 -0.04 0.50
CA ASN A 148 3.29 -0.49 -0.58
C ASN A 148 2.63 -0.39 -1.97
N ASN A 149 3.44 -0.52 -3.02
CA ASN A 149 3.01 -0.45 -4.42
C ASN A 149 3.27 -1.73 -5.24
N PHE A 150 3.61 -2.85 -4.61
CA PHE A 150 4.19 -4.00 -5.31
C PHE A 150 3.58 -5.36 -4.94
N ALA A 151 3.05 -5.52 -3.73
CA ALA A 151 2.60 -6.81 -3.22
C ALA A 151 1.19 -6.75 -2.62
N CYS A 152 0.52 -7.89 -2.66
CA CYS A 152 -0.79 -8.12 -2.10
C CYS A 152 -0.83 -9.26 -1.07
N GLY A 153 0.27 -9.99 -0.87
CA GLY A 153 0.38 -11.05 0.14
C GLY A 153 0.99 -10.53 1.44
N TYR A 154 0.30 -10.76 2.56
CA TYR A 154 0.80 -10.40 3.88
C TYR A 154 0.58 -11.52 4.88
N GLN A 155 1.55 -11.69 5.77
CA GLN A 155 1.48 -12.69 6.83
C GLN A 155 1.76 -12.01 8.16
N VAL A 156 0.79 -12.02 9.08
CA VAL A 156 0.94 -11.36 10.38
C VAL A 156 0.74 -12.35 11.51
N LYS A 157 1.79 -12.53 12.32
CA LYS A 157 1.78 -13.46 13.46
C LYS A 157 2.32 -12.77 14.70
N GLN A 158 1.53 -12.72 15.78
CA GLN A 158 1.95 -12.13 17.06
C GLN A 158 2.58 -10.72 16.95
N GLY A 159 2.01 -9.88 16.08
CA GLY A 159 2.50 -8.51 15.84
C GLY A 159 3.71 -8.40 14.89
N ASP A 160 4.26 -9.50 14.37
CA ASP A 160 5.23 -9.46 13.26
C ASP A 160 4.50 -9.27 11.94
N MET A 161 4.50 -8.03 11.43
CA MET A 161 3.90 -7.70 10.14
C MET A 161 4.88 -8.10 9.04
N ARG A 162 4.51 -9.07 8.21
CA ARG A 162 5.30 -9.46 7.04
C ARG A 162 4.56 -9.17 5.74
N ILE A 163 5.31 -8.71 4.75
CA ILE A 163 4.86 -8.57 3.37
C ILE A 163 5.61 -9.56 2.51
N THR A 164 4.88 -10.36 1.75
CA THR A 164 5.46 -11.32 0.82
C THR A 164 5.74 -10.64 -0.50
N VAL A 165 7.01 -10.66 -0.90
CA VAL A 165 7.51 -9.91 -2.04
C VAL A 165 7.55 -10.79 -3.29
N LEU A 166 8.04 -12.02 -3.16
CA LEU A 166 8.17 -12.94 -4.27
C LEU A 166 8.13 -14.41 -3.81
N HIS A 167 7.71 -15.26 -4.74
CA HIS A 167 7.70 -16.72 -4.60
C HIS A 167 8.52 -17.29 -5.75
N SER A 168 9.63 -17.94 -5.42
CA SER A 168 10.61 -18.42 -6.40
C SER A 168 10.51 -19.94 -6.58
N THR A 169 9.29 -20.44 -6.76
CA THR A 169 9.00 -21.84 -7.07
C THR A 169 9.51 -22.24 -8.46
N ALA A 170 9.55 -23.54 -8.75
CA ALA A 170 9.77 -24.02 -10.10
C ALA A 170 8.63 -23.59 -11.03
N TRP A 171 8.97 -23.17 -12.25
CA TRP A 171 8.03 -22.69 -13.25
C TRP A 171 7.05 -23.78 -13.66
N SER A 172 5.75 -23.45 -13.65
CA SER A 172 4.67 -24.35 -14.08
C SER A 172 4.67 -25.70 -13.33
N HIS A 173 5.20 -25.72 -12.11
CA HIS A 173 5.10 -26.86 -11.23
C HIS A 173 3.67 -26.99 -10.71
N HIS A 174 3.10 -28.19 -10.73
CA HIS A 174 1.80 -28.49 -10.15
C HIS A 174 1.86 -29.79 -9.36
N ASN A 175 1.36 -29.78 -8.12
CA ASN A 175 1.26 -30.99 -7.31
C ASN A 175 0.34 -32.02 -7.99
N PRO A 176 0.67 -33.32 -8.00
CA PRO A 176 1.69 -33.99 -7.18
C PRO A 176 3.01 -34.24 -7.92
N GLU A 177 3.31 -33.55 -9.02
CA GLU A 177 4.60 -33.73 -9.69
C GLU A 177 5.75 -33.39 -8.73
N VAL A 178 6.88 -34.09 -8.85
CA VAL A 178 8.04 -33.84 -7.99
C VAL A 178 9.10 -33.11 -8.80
N VAL A 179 9.47 -31.92 -8.34
CA VAL A 179 10.56 -31.16 -8.95
C VAL A 179 11.89 -31.72 -8.50
N TYR A 180 12.67 -32.24 -9.45
CA TYR A 180 14.07 -32.55 -9.23
C TYR A 180 14.93 -31.37 -9.70
N PRO A 181 15.74 -30.75 -8.81
CA PRO A 181 16.55 -29.59 -9.15
C PRO A 181 17.66 -30.00 -10.14
N THR A 182 17.38 -29.79 -11.42
CA THR A 182 18.31 -29.95 -12.54
C THR A 182 18.55 -28.60 -13.21
N ASP A 183 19.56 -28.52 -14.07
CA ASP A 183 19.87 -27.30 -14.82
C ASP A 183 18.75 -26.87 -15.79
N HIS A 184 17.78 -27.75 -16.06
CA HIS A 184 16.62 -27.47 -16.91
C HIS A 184 15.45 -26.83 -16.15
N VAL A 185 15.43 -26.90 -14.82
CA VAL A 185 14.36 -26.29 -14.03
C VAL A 185 14.50 -24.78 -14.09
N ARG A 186 13.45 -24.13 -14.61
CA ARG A 186 13.31 -22.67 -14.56
C ARG A 186 12.70 -22.30 -13.22
N TRP A 187 13.31 -21.33 -12.55
CA TRP A 187 12.83 -20.82 -11.28
C TRP A 187 12.19 -19.46 -11.52
N MET A 188 11.05 -19.21 -10.88
CA MET A 188 10.35 -17.94 -10.97
C MET A 188 11.08 -16.84 -10.19
N GLU A 189 10.75 -15.58 -10.49
CA GLU A 189 11.18 -14.42 -9.71
C GLU A 189 12.71 -14.27 -9.54
N GLN A 190 13.51 -14.79 -10.46
CA GLN A 190 14.97 -14.62 -10.47
C GLN A 190 15.38 -13.25 -11.01
N GLY A 191 16.44 -12.68 -10.45
CA GLY A 191 17.07 -11.45 -10.91
C GLY A 191 16.64 -10.21 -10.11
N LEU A 192 16.66 -9.06 -10.79
CA LEU A 192 16.50 -7.75 -10.16
C LEU A 192 15.04 -7.38 -9.98
N HIS A 193 14.67 -7.01 -8.76
CA HIS A 193 13.37 -6.48 -8.37
C HIS A 193 13.52 -5.11 -7.72
N GLU A 194 12.69 -4.17 -8.12
CA GLU A 194 12.68 -2.81 -7.56
C GLU A 194 11.28 -2.45 -7.10
N PHE A 195 11.16 -2.03 -5.85
CA PHE A 195 9.87 -1.71 -5.25
C PHE A 195 10.00 -0.76 -4.08
N THR A 196 8.86 -0.27 -3.58
CA THR A 196 8.84 0.75 -2.53
C THR A 196 7.78 0.49 -1.48
N TYR A 197 8.06 0.90 -0.25
CA TYR A 197 7.07 0.90 0.82
C TYR A 197 7.26 2.10 1.77
N LEU A 198 6.21 2.41 2.51
CA LEU A 198 6.22 3.37 3.61
C LEU A 198 5.88 2.66 4.91
N LEU A 199 6.63 2.99 5.96
CA LEU A 199 6.20 2.77 7.34
C LEU A 199 5.66 4.07 7.90
N MET A 200 4.41 4.05 8.33
CA MET A 200 3.70 5.20 8.85
C MET A 200 3.31 4.95 10.31
N PRO A 201 4.15 5.34 11.27
CA PRO A 201 3.77 5.35 12.68
C PRO A 201 2.68 6.41 12.91
N HIS A 202 1.68 6.09 13.71
CA HIS A 202 0.60 7.02 14.03
C HIS A 202 0.14 6.90 15.48
N ASP A 203 -0.44 8.00 15.96
CA ASP A 203 -1.27 8.00 17.16
C ASP A 203 -2.73 7.77 16.72
N GLY A 204 -3.58 7.23 17.60
CA GLY A 204 -4.95 6.82 17.25
C GLY A 204 -5.01 5.50 16.47
N ASP A 205 -6.09 5.28 15.73
CA ASP A 205 -6.27 4.16 14.81
C ASP A 205 -6.01 4.54 13.34
N TRP A 206 -6.05 3.57 12.43
CA TRP A 206 -5.87 3.77 10.99
C TRP A 206 -6.83 4.81 10.36
N ARG A 207 -8.04 4.99 10.92
CA ARG A 207 -9.01 5.97 10.42
C ARG A 207 -8.56 7.38 10.75
N SER A 208 -8.26 7.62 12.03
CA SER A 208 -7.78 8.91 12.50
C SER A 208 -6.43 9.30 11.87
N ALA A 209 -5.56 8.31 11.62
CA ALA A 209 -4.31 8.46 10.90
C ALA A 209 -4.48 8.67 9.39
N ARG A 210 -5.69 8.43 8.84
CA ARG A 210 -6.04 8.55 7.42
C ARG A 210 -5.17 7.66 6.52
N VAL A 211 -4.91 6.43 6.96
CA VAL A 211 -4.03 5.47 6.26
C VAL A 211 -4.51 5.22 4.82
N SER A 212 -5.82 5.00 4.62
CA SER A 212 -6.40 4.81 3.28
C SER A 212 -6.13 5.99 2.34
N GLN A 213 -6.38 7.21 2.80
CA GLN A 213 -6.14 8.41 2.01
C GLN A 213 -4.64 8.60 1.74
N ARG A 214 -3.80 8.33 2.74
CA ARG A 214 -2.35 8.43 2.57
C ARG A 214 -1.82 7.42 1.56
N ALA A 215 -2.36 6.21 1.55
CA ALA A 215 -2.02 5.17 0.56
C ALA A 215 -2.43 5.59 -0.86
N ILE A 216 -3.63 6.15 -1.05
CA ILE A 216 -4.05 6.70 -2.36
C ILE A 216 -3.06 7.77 -2.83
N GLY A 217 -2.72 8.74 -1.97
CA GLY A 217 -1.76 9.80 -2.30
C GLY A 217 -0.34 9.29 -2.54
N TYR A 218 0.06 8.18 -1.91
CA TYR A 218 1.35 7.53 -2.16
C TYR A 218 1.42 6.93 -3.56
N LEU A 219 0.38 6.18 -3.94
CA LEU A 219 0.31 5.49 -5.22
C LEU A 219 0.06 6.43 -6.40
N GLN A 220 -0.54 7.60 -6.14
CA GLN A 220 -0.82 8.62 -7.15
C GLN A 220 0.01 9.87 -6.91
N SER A 221 1.32 9.73 -7.07
CA SER A 221 2.24 10.86 -6.98
C SER A 221 1.94 11.92 -8.05
N PRO A 222 2.03 13.22 -7.73
CA PRO A 222 1.80 14.29 -8.69
C PRO A 222 2.68 14.13 -9.93
N GLN A 223 2.08 14.29 -11.11
CA GLN A 223 2.81 14.30 -12.37
C GLN A 223 3.39 15.69 -12.61
N ILE A 224 4.70 15.75 -12.87
CA ILE A 224 5.39 17.01 -13.17
C ILE A 224 5.67 17.03 -14.67
N LEU A 225 5.08 18.01 -15.36
CA LEU A 225 5.32 18.26 -16.79
C LEU A 225 5.96 19.64 -16.93
N LEU A 226 7.05 19.70 -17.71
CA LEU A 226 7.70 20.96 -18.03
C LEU A 226 7.05 21.55 -19.28
N THR A 227 6.84 22.87 -19.28
CA THR A 227 6.35 23.62 -20.45
C THR A 227 7.23 24.84 -20.72
N THR A 228 7.11 25.40 -21.91
CA THR A 228 7.75 26.66 -22.31
C THR A 228 6.81 27.84 -22.06
N GLN A 229 7.30 29.07 -22.24
CA GLN A 229 6.45 30.25 -22.15
C GLN A 229 5.55 30.34 -23.39
N HIS A 230 4.25 30.45 -23.18
CA HIS A 230 3.26 30.63 -24.23
C HIS A 230 2.01 31.32 -23.67
N GLU A 231 1.21 31.92 -24.55
CA GLU A 231 -0.14 32.33 -24.18
C GLU A 231 -1.03 31.10 -23.93
N GLY A 232 -2.09 31.27 -23.15
CA GLY A 232 -3.03 30.19 -22.84
C GLY A 232 -4.35 30.71 -22.31
N ASN A 233 -5.41 29.95 -22.54
CA ASN A 233 -6.77 30.29 -22.10
C ASN A 233 -7.05 29.91 -20.63
N TRP A 234 -6.08 29.29 -19.96
CA TRP A 234 -6.19 28.82 -18.58
C TRP A 234 -5.28 29.65 -17.66
N PRO A 235 -5.70 29.93 -16.42
CA PRO A 235 -4.85 30.62 -15.46
C PRO A 235 -3.65 29.74 -15.04
N PRO A 236 -2.56 30.33 -14.52
CA PRO A 236 -1.37 29.59 -14.10
C PRO A 236 -1.63 28.54 -13.00
N MET A 237 -2.71 28.69 -12.24
CA MET A 237 -3.12 27.76 -11.19
C MET A 237 -4.64 27.65 -11.16
N GLN A 238 -5.15 26.42 -11.19
CA GLN A 238 -6.58 26.15 -11.09
C GLN A 238 -6.85 24.78 -10.44
N SER A 239 -7.87 24.71 -9.59
CA SER A 239 -8.47 23.45 -9.16
C SER A 239 -9.66 23.12 -10.05
N LEU A 240 -9.62 21.98 -10.74
CA LEU A 240 -10.72 21.55 -11.61
C LEU A 240 -11.87 20.93 -10.83
N ILE A 241 -11.55 20.23 -9.74
CA ILE A 241 -12.47 19.50 -8.87
C ILE A 241 -12.07 19.76 -7.42
N SER A 242 -13.07 19.93 -6.55
CA SER A 242 -12.90 20.02 -5.10
C SER A 242 -13.83 19.03 -4.41
N PHE A 243 -13.22 18.20 -3.58
CA PHE A 243 -13.86 17.16 -2.77
C PHE A 243 -13.11 17.06 -1.43
N PRO A 244 -13.40 17.97 -0.46
CA PRO A 244 -12.62 18.14 0.76
C PRO A 244 -12.93 17.07 1.81
N ALA A 245 -12.86 15.80 1.41
CA ALA A 245 -13.16 14.66 2.26
C ALA A 245 -12.01 14.31 3.21
N LYS A 246 -12.35 13.95 4.45
CA LYS A 246 -11.41 13.35 5.42
C LYS A 246 -11.56 11.84 5.54
N SER A 247 -12.75 11.31 5.20
CA SER A 247 -13.17 9.91 5.38
C SER A 247 -13.62 9.25 4.08
N ALA A 248 -13.47 9.91 2.93
CA ALA A 248 -13.82 9.36 1.63
C ALA A 248 -12.81 9.81 0.56
N ALA A 249 -12.90 9.25 -0.63
CA ALA A 249 -12.12 9.68 -1.79
C ALA A 249 -12.92 9.55 -3.08
N ILE A 250 -12.54 10.33 -4.10
CA ILE A 250 -12.91 10.05 -5.48
C ILE A 250 -11.87 9.07 -6.03
N THR A 251 -12.29 7.87 -6.42
CA THR A 251 -11.40 6.82 -6.93
C THR A 251 -11.36 6.76 -8.45
N SER A 252 -12.37 7.31 -9.14
CA SER A 252 -12.36 7.46 -10.58
C SER A 252 -13.14 8.69 -11.03
N ILE A 253 -12.62 9.32 -12.08
CA ILE A 253 -13.27 10.40 -12.82
C ILE A 253 -13.11 10.04 -14.29
N LYS A 254 -14.21 9.96 -15.04
CA LYS A 254 -14.17 9.74 -16.48
C LYS A 254 -15.34 10.41 -17.19
N MET A 255 -15.33 10.42 -18.52
CA MET A 255 -16.51 10.75 -19.31
C MET A 255 -17.52 9.59 -19.27
N ALA A 256 -18.81 9.91 -19.29
CA ALA A 256 -19.86 8.95 -19.58
C ALA A 256 -19.73 8.45 -21.03
N GLU A 257 -20.14 7.20 -21.28
CA GLU A 257 -20.02 6.57 -22.61
C GLU A 257 -21.17 6.96 -23.55
N ASP A 258 -22.31 7.29 -22.97
CA ASP A 258 -23.60 7.49 -23.63
C ASP A 258 -24.01 8.96 -23.73
N GLU A 259 -23.35 9.87 -23.00
CA GLU A 259 -23.68 11.28 -22.98
C GLU A 259 -22.51 12.20 -22.61
N LYS A 260 -22.69 13.52 -22.79
CA LYS A 260 -21.70 14.54 -22.40
C LYS A 260 -21.78 14.83 -20.90
N ALA A 261 -21.34 13.87 -20.09
CA ALA A 261 -21.28 13.99 -18.64
C ALA A 261 -19.95 13.46 -18.09
N LEU A 262 -19.59 13.91 -16.90
CA LEU A 262 -18.54 13.31 -16.08
C LEU A 262 -19.16 12.30 -15.10
N VAL A 263 -18.47 11.18 -14.89
CA VAL A 263 -18.79 10.15 -13.92
C VAL A 263 -17.75 10.20 -12.82
N PHE A 264 -18.21 10.35 -11.59
CA PHE A 264 -17.41 10.37 -10.37
C PHE A 264 -17.74 9.13 -9.53
N ARG A 265 -16.73 8.33 -9.19
CA ARG A 265 -16.88 7.26 -8.20
C ARG A 265 -16.32 7.72 -6.87
N CYS A 266 -17.22 7.90 -5.90
CA CYS A 266 -16.91 8.32 -4.55
C CYS A 266 -17.03 7.12 -3.61
N VAL A 267 -16.06 6.95 -2.71
CA VAL A 267 -15.94 5.76 -1.86
C VAL A 267 -15.69 6.19 -0.43
N GLU A 268 -16.51 5.68 0.49
CA GLU A 268 -16.32 5.86 1.93
C GLU A 268 -15.21 4.94 2.44
N LEU A 269 -14.29 5.47 3.23
CA LEU A 269 -13.02 4.82 3.55
C LEU A 269 -12.87 4.43 5.02
N HIS A 270 -13.73 4.90 5.93
CA HIS A 270 -13.57 4.78 7.38
C HIS A 270 -14.65 3.91 8.05
N GLY A 271 -15.69 3.48 7.34
CA GLY A 271 -16.81 2.73 7.89
C GLY A 271 -17.78 3.59 8.68
N ALA A 272 -17.85 4.88 8.40
CA ALA A 272 -18.76 5.82 9.05
C ALA A 272 -19.47 6.68 7.99
N PRO A 273 -20.76 7.01 8.19
CA PRO A 273 -21.46 7.85 7.24
C PRO A 273 -20.81 9.25 7.17
N CYS A 274 -20.78 9.83 5.97
CA CYS A 274 -20.27 11.18 5.77
C CYS A 274 -20.97 11.90 4.61
N SER A 275 -20.98 13.23 4.65
CA SER A 275 -21.56 14.09 3.62
C SER A 275 -20.50 15.07 3.15
N ILE A 276 -20.19 15.07 1.85
CA ILE A 276 -19.06 15.82 1.30
C ILE A 276 -19.51 16.66 0.11
N PRO A 277 -19.21 17.97 0.10
CA PRO A 277 -19.49 18.80 -1.06
C PRO A 277 -18.57 18.42 -2.23
N LEU A 278 -19.17 18.16 -3.38
CA LEU A 278 -18.52 17.99 -4.68
C LEU A 278 -18.75 19.24 -5.52
N SER A 279 -17.66 19.85 -5.96
CA SER A 279 -17.68 20.98 -6.89
C SER A 279 -16.64 20.80 -7.98
N PHE A 280 -16.90 21.33 -9.17
CA PHE A 280 -16.00 21.26 -10.31
C PHE A 280 -16.24 22.47 -11.23
N ALA A 281 -15.25 22.81 -12.05
CA ALA A 281 -15.19 24.11 -12.74
C ALA A 281 -16.43 24.44 -13.61
N ALA A 282 -17.10 23.45 -14.20
CA ALA A 282 -18.24 23.65 -15.09
C ALA A 282 -19.62 23.67 -14.38
N SER A 283 -19.71 23.26 -13.11
CA SER A 283 -20.90 23.45 -12.28
C SER A 283 -20.49 23.75 -10.84
N PRO A 284 -20.37 25.04 -10.48
CA PRO A 284 -19.98 25.46 -9.13
C PRO A 284 -21.11 25.30 -8.10
N ALA A 285 -22.35 25.01 -8.53
CA ALA A 285 -23.44 24.66 -7.61
C ALA A 285 -23.11 23.32 -6.94
N GLY A 286 -22.65 23.38 -5.69
CA GLY A 286 -22.12 22.24 -4.96
C GLY A 286 -23.15 21.15 -4.76
N TYR A 287 -22.92 19.98 -5.36
CA TYR A 287 -23.67 18.76 -5.08
C TYR A 287 -23.11 18.13 -3.80
N THR A 288 -23.95 17.70 -2.88
CA THR A 288 -23.46 16.97 -1.69
C THR A 288 -23.54 15.48 -1.95
N VAL A 289 -22.40 14.80 -1.81
CA VAL A 289 -22.32 13.35 -1.85
C VAL A 289 -22.47 12.83 -0.43
N ASP A 290 -23.63 12.28 -0.10
CA ASP A 290 -23.85 11.52 1.12
C ASP A 290 -23.36 10.09 0.91
N LEU A 291 -22.60 9.54 1.86
CA LEU A 291 -22.08 8.17 1.81
C LEU A 291 -22.42 7.43 3.10
N GLN A 292 -22.88 6.20 2.98
CA GLN A 292 -23.01 5.25 4.08
C GLN A 292 -21.67 4.52 4.34
N PRO A 293 -21.51 3.86 5.51
CA PRO A 293 -20.33 3.05 5.79
C PRO A 293 -19.95 2.10 4.65
N ALA A 294 -18.70 2.21 4.17
CA ALA A 294 -18.14 1.44 3.05
C ALA A 294 -18.96 1.52 1.74
N GLU A 295 -19.74 2.58 1.53
CA GLU A 295 -20.52 2.77 0.30
C GLU A 295 -19.62 3.17 -0.88
N ILE A 296 -19.89 2.56 -2.04
CA ILE A 296 -19.39 2.98 -3.35
C ILE A 296 -20.54 3.71 -4.06
N LYS A 297 -20.42 5.02 -4.21
CA LYS A 297 -21.43 5.85 -4.88
C LYS A 297 -20.89 6.35 -6.20
N THR A 298 -21.65 6.15 -7.27
CA THR A 298 -21.33 6.72 -8.57
C THR A 298 -22.28 7.88 -8.85
N VAL A 299 -21.72 9.05 -9.11
CA VAL A 299 -22.46 10.28 -9.41
C VAL A 299 -22.15 10.67 -10.84
N ARG A 300 -23.21 10.90 -11.62
CA ARG A 300 -23.12 11.39 -12.98
C ARG A 300 -23.49 12.86 -13.02
N VAL A 301 -22.60 13.64 -13.63
CA VAL A 301 -22.63 15.09 -13.62
C VAL A 301 -22.61 15.61 -15.06
N PRO A 302 -23.74 16.14 -15.57
CA PRO A 302 -23.82 16.70 -16.90
C PRO A 302 -22.84 17.87 -17.12
N LEU A 303 -22.30 17.99 -18.33
CA LEU A 303 -21.52 19.17 -18.74
C LEU A 303 -22.40 20.31 -19.26
N THR A 304 -23.67 20.01 -19.56
CA THR A 304 -24.66 21.01 -19.96
C THR A 304 -25.16 21.74 -18.70
N PRO A 305 -25.04 23.08 -18.62
CA PRO A 305 -25.54 23.84 -17.48
C PRO A 305 -27.05 23.65 -17.28
N GLY A 306 -27.47 23.38 -16.05
CA GLY A 306 -28.88 23.27 -15.67
C GLY A 306 -29.43 21.83 -15.65
N ASP A 307 -28.75 20.88 -16.29
CA ASP A 307 -29.15 19.47 -16.22
C ASP A 307 -28.86 18.90 -14.82
N PRO A 308 -29.76 18.06 -14.26
CA PRO A 308 -29.65 17.58 -12.90
C PRO A 308 -28.50 16.56 -12.73
N ILE A 309 -27.78 16.68 -11.62
CA ILE A 309 -26.84 15.67 -11.17
C ILE A 309 -27.63 14.46 -10.64
N ARG A 310 -27.24 13.25 -11.03
CA ARG A 310 -27.92 12.01 -10.62
C ARG A 310 -26.95 10.96 -10.09
N THR A 311 -27.42 10.17 -9.14
CA THR A 311 -26.73 8.95 -8.71
C THR A 311 -27.05 7.84 -9.71
N VAL A 312 -26.02 7.08 -10.11
CA VAL A 312 -26.14 5.93 -11.03
C VAL A 312 -25.56 4.69 -10.37
N ASN A 313 -25.89 3.51 -10.87
CA ASN A 313 -25.33 2.25 -10.37
C ASN A 313 -23.86 2.06 -10.82
N LEU A 314 -23.23 0.93 -10.45
CA LEU A 314 -21.84 0.62 -10.80
C LEU A 314 -21.62 0.48 -12.33
N LEU A 315 -22.69 0.14 -13.06
CA LEU A 315 -22.76 0.04 -14.52
C LEU A 315 -23.14 1.37 -15.18
N GLU A 316 -23.24 2.45 -14.40
CA GLU A 316 -23.54 3.81 -14.84
C GLU A 316 -24.97 3.99 -15.41
N GLN A 317 -25.90 3.10 -15.07
CA GLN A 317 -27.31 3.19 -15.47
C GLN A 317 -28.13 4.06 -14.50
#